data_AF-A0A350LN53-F1
#
_entry.id   AF-A0A350LN53-F1
#
_cell.length_a   1.000
_cell.length_b   1.000
_cell.length_c   1.000
_cell.angle_alpha   90.00
_cell.angle_beta   90.00
_cell.angle_gamma   90.00
#
_symmetry.space_group_name_H-M   'P 1'
#
loop_
_entity.id
_entity.type
_entity.pdbx_description
1 polymer ?
#
loop_
_entity_poly.entity_id
_entity_poly.type
_entity_poly.pdbx_seq_one_letter_code
_entity_poly.pdbx_strand_id
1 'polypeptide(L)'
;AAYLDLARLTGREALARDRLAALDARIAAAGARVRDHFGGPVPPVLPIRLLTPESLRLHGANSMVLAALEGMGLEHPAPGDPTDWGFVQKRVEDLADFERAIVVQIGPFAERDALEVRPIWQFMPFIRAGRYAETRPAWTFGGVFSLGYLAEALADALLTIDPEAVR
;
A
#
# COMPACT_ATOMS: atom_id res chain seq x y z
N ALA A 1 -2.34 -6.15 19.77
CA ALA A 1 -2.12 -6.89 21.04
C ALA A 1 -0.64 -6.92 21.42
N ALA A 2 0.23 -7.57 20.63
CA ALA A 2 1.64 -7.81 21.00
C ALA A 2 2.44 -6.60 21.53
N TYR A 3 2.32 -5.41 20.93
CA TYR A 3 3.05 -4.22 21.39
C TYR A 3 2.64 -3.77 22.80
N LEU A 4 1.34 -3.79 23.11
CA LEU A 4 0.82 -3.41 24.43
C LEU A 4 1.13 -4.49 25.47
N ASP A 5 1.16 -5.76 25.07
CA ASP A 5 1.59 -6.84 25.95
C ASP A 5 3.06 -6.68 26.35
N LEU A 6 3.95 -6.36 25.40
CA LEU A 6 5.35 -6.04 25.69
C LEU A 6 5.48 -4.82 26.59
N ALA A 7 4.67 -3.78 26.36
CA ALA A 7 4.67 -2.60 27.21
C ALA A 7 4.29 -2.93 28.65
N ARG A 8 3.29 -3.81 28.85
CA ARG A 8 2.89 -4.30 30.16
C ARG A 8 3.98 -5.11 30.85
N LEU A 9 4.63 -6.00 30.12
CA LEU A 9 5.74 -6.81 30.65
C LEU A 9 6.96 -5.96 31.04
N THR A 10 7.09 -4.75 30.47
CA THR A 10 8.22 -3.84 30.71
C THR A 10 7.87 -2.63 31.57
N GLY A 11 6.63 -2.51 32.05
CA GLY A 11 6.16 -1.36 32.83
C GLY A 11 6.18 -0.04 32.06
N ARG A 12 5.89 -0.08 30.75
CA ARG A 12 5.96 1.05 29.81
C ARG A 12 4.62 1.35 29.12
N GLU A 13 3.49 1.00 29.72
CA GLU A 13 2.18 1.10 29.08
C GLU A 13 1.77 2.53 28.73
N ALA A 14 2.10 3.52 29.58
CA ALA A 14 1.83 4.93 29.30
C ALA A 14 2.58 5.38 28.03
N LEU A 15 3.90 5.14 28.00
CA LEU A 15 4.74 5.42 26.84
C LEU A 15 4.23 4.73 25.58
N ALA A 16 3.80 3.47 25.69
CA ALA A 16 3.28 2.73 24.55
C ALA A 16 1.99 3.34 23.99
N ARG A 17 1.06 3.78 24.85
CA ARG A 17 -0.16 4.46 24.40
C ARG A 17 0.14 5.79 23.73
N ASP A 18 1.04 6.59 24.29
CA ASP A 18 1.45 7.86 23.68
C ASP A 18 2.07 7.65 22.29
N ARG A 19 2.88 6.59 22.15
CA ARG A 19 3.51 6.23 20.87
C ARG A 19 2.49 5.72 19.84
N LEU A 20 1.45 5.01 20.27
CA LEU A 20 0.35 4.61 19.38
C LEU A 20 -0.47 5.81 18.93
N ALA A 21 -0.80 6.73 19.84
CA ALA A 21 -1.51 7.96 19.46
C ALA A 21 -0.71 8.80 18.45
N ALA A 22 0.62 8.90 18.65
CA ALA A 22 1.50 9.58 17.69
C ALA A 22 1.58 8.84 16.34
N LEU A 23 1.53 7.51 16.35
CA LEU A 23 1.50 6.69 15.14
C LEU A 23 0.19 6.91 14.36
N ASP A 24 -0.95 6.89 15.04
CA ASP A 24 -2.26 7.13 14.42
C ASP A 24 -2.32 8.52 13.78
N ALA A 25 -1.84 9.55 14.50
CA ALA A 25 -1.76 10.92 13.98
C ALA A 25 -0.86 11.01 12.73
N ARG A 26 0.26 10.27 12.71
CA ARG A 26 1.17 10.22 11.55
C ARG A 26 0.52 9.56 10.34
N ILE A 27 -0.15 8.43 10.52
CA ILE A 27 -0.83 7.72 9.44
C ILE A 27 -1.96 8.59 8.88
N ALA A 28 -2.76 9.21 9.74
CA ALA A 28 -3.82 10.13 9.33
C ALA A 28 -3.28 11.34 8.55
N ALA A 29 -2.15 11.91 8.99
CA ALA A 29 -1.49 13.01 8.28
C ALA A 29 -0.99 12.59 6.88
N ALA A 30 -0.45 11.36 6.74
CA ALA A 30 -0.07 10.83 5.43
C ALA A 30 -1.27 10.73 4.48
N GLY A 31 -2.40 10.22 4.97
CA GLY A 31 -3.66 10.17 4.21
C GLY A 31 -4.22 11.54 3.85
N ALA A 32 -4.09 12.53 4.74
CA ALA A 32 -4.52 13.91 4.45
C ALA A 32 -3.74 14.51 3.28
N ARG A 33 -2.41 14.36 3.24
CA ARG A 33 -1.59 14.83 2.12
C ARG A 33 -2.01 14.20 0.79
N VAL A 34 -2.35 12.92 0.79
CA VAL A 34 -2.82 12.23 -0.42
C VAL A 34 -4.17 12.81 -0.89
N ARG A 35 -5.13 13.01 0.02
CA ARG A 35 -6.42 13.63 -0.33
C ARG A 35 -6.26 15.06 -0.85
N ASP A 36 -5.40 15.85 -0.22
CA ASP A 36 -5.12 17.22 -0.64
C ASP A 36 -4.52 17.26 -2.05
N HIS A 37 -3.61 16.33 -2.36
CA HIS A 37 -3.01 16.19 -3.68
C HIS A 37 -4.03 15.89 -4.78
N PHE A 38 -4.97 14.98 -4.51
CA PHE A 38 -6.02 14.64 -5.47
C PHE A 38 -7.17 15.66 -5.50
N GLY A 39 -7.24 16.58 -4.53
CA GLY A 39 -8.30 17.60 -4.44
C GLY A 39 -9.70 17.01 -4.20
N GLY A 40 -9.79 15.80 -3.63
CA GLY A 40 -11.07 15.09 -3.49
C GLY A 40 -10.93 13.60 -3.13
N PRO A 41 -11.98 12.79 -3.40
CA PRO A 41 -11.93 11.35 -3.21
C PRO A 41 -10.79 10.71 -4.00
N VAL A 42 -9.99 9.90 -3.32
CA VAL A 42 -8.87 9.17 -3.92
C VAL A 42 -9.41 7.87 -4.50
N PRO A 43 -9.05 7.47 -5.73
CA PRO A 43 -9.45 6.15 -6.24
C PRO A 43 -8.94 5.03 -5.34
N PRO A 44 -9.60 3.85 -5.37
CA PRO A 44 -9.11 2.70 -4.63
C PRO A 44 -7.65 2.37 -4.97
N VAL A 45 -6.87 2.05 -3.95
CA VAL A 45 -5.44 1.74 -4.07
C VAL A 45 -5.27 0.23 -4.00
N LEU A 46 -4.52 -0.32 -4.95
CA LEU A 46 -4.20 -1.73 -5.06
C LEU A 46 -2.72 -1.97 -4.73
N PRO A 47 -2.37 -2.26 -3.46
CA PRO A 47 -1.01 -2.54 -3.06
C PRO A 47 -0.55 -3.93 -3.53
N ILE A 48 0.53 -3.96 -4.30
CA ILE A 48 1.12 -5.19 -4.83
C ILE A 48 2.60 -5.32 -4.48
N ARG A 49 3.13 -6.53 -4.58
CA ARG A 49 4.57 -6.79 -4.68
C ARG A 49 4.83 -7.75 -5.83
N LEU A 50 5.37 -7.24 -6.91
CA LEU A 50 5.93 -8.02 -8.02
C LEU A 50 7.02 -8.97 -7.50
N LEU A 51 6.92 -10.23 -7.90
CA LEU A 51 7.89 -11.29 -7.64
C LEU A 51 8.73 -11.57 -8.88
N THR A 52 8.08 -11.58 -10.04
CA THR A 52 8.67 -11.68 -11.37
C THR A 52 7.89 -10.77 -12.32
N PRO A 53 8.31 -10.59 -13.59
CA PRO A 53 7.51 -9.87 -14.58
C PRO A 53 6.13 -10.49 -14.91
N GLU A 54 5.80 -11.68 -14.40
CA GLU A 54 4.52 -12.38 -14.60
C GLU A 54 3.73 -12.62 -13.32
N SER A 55 4.37 -12.52 -12.15
CA SER A 55 3.75 -12.92 -10.88
C SER A 55 3.93 -11.87 -9.80
N LEU A 56 2.91 -11.75 -8.94
CA LEU A 56 2.86 -10.77 -7.86
C LEU A 56 2.16 -11.33 -6.63
N ARG A 57 2.39 -10.65 -5.51
CA ARG A 57 1.56 -10.75 -4.31
C ARG A 57 0.61 -9.57 -4.29
N LEU A 58 -0.68 -9.85 -4.21
CA LEU A 58 -1.72 -8.84 -4.00
C LEU A 58 -2.00 -8.77 -2.50
N HIS A 59 -1.69 -7.65 -1.87
CA HIS A 59 -1.91 -7.47 -0.43
C HIS A 59 -3.38 -7.20 -0.16
N GLY A 60 -4.00 -8.07 0.64
CA GLY A 60 -5.45 -8.06 0.86
C GLY A 60 -5.82 -7.92 2.33
N ALA A 61 -6.93 -8.57 2.71
CA ALA A 61 -7.40 -8.68 4.08
C ALA A 61 -6.28 -9.09 5.04
N ASN A 62 -6.42 -8.72 6.32
CA ASN A 62 -5.47 -8.94 7.42
C ASN A 62 -3.99 -8.56 7.17
N SER A 63 -3.68 -7.86 6.08
CA SER A 63 -2.33 -7.41 5.77
C SER A 63 -1.96 -6.11 6.46
N MET A 64 -0.68 -5.92 6.77
CA MET A 64 -0.19 -4.65 7.32
C MET A 64 -0.34 -3.49 6.33
N VAL A 65 -0.26 -3.78 5.03
CA VAL A 65 -0.39 -2.76 3.99
C VAL A 65 -1.83 -2.26 3.93
N LEU A 66 -2.81 -3.16 4.02
CA LEU A 66 -4.22 -2.79 4.12
C LEU A 66 -4.48 -1.99 5.41
N ALA A 67 -3.96 -2.43 6.56
CA ALA A 67 -4.13 -1.70 7.81
C ALA A 67 -3.56 -0.27 7.76
N ALA A 68 -2.41 -0.08 7.10
CA ALA A 68 -1.86 1.26 6.86
C ALA A 68 -2.75 2.09 5.91
N LEU A 69 -3.22 1.48 4.82
CA LEU A 69 -4.10 2.11 3.83
C LEU A 69 -5.42 2.58 4.45
N GLU A 70 -6.09 1.71 5.22
CA GLU A 70 -7.32 2.04 5.94
C GLU A 70 -7.09 3.12 7.00
N GLY A 71 -5.96 3.06 7.72
CA GLY A 71 -5.58 4.10 8.68
C GLY A 71 -5.33 5.47 8.02
N MET A 72 -4.91 5.50 6.75
CA MET A 72 -4.82 6.72 5.96
C MET A 72 -6.20 7.23 5.53
N GLY A 73 -7.27 6.43 5.69
CA GLY A 73 -8.59 6.71 5.15
C GLY A 73 -8.66 6.51 3.63
N LEU A 74 -7.90 5.53 3.11
CA LEU A 74 -7.90 5.13 1.71
C LEU A 74 -8.50 3.73 1.57
N GLU A 75 -9.02 3.42 0.39
CA GLU A 75 -9.80 2.19 0.16
C GLU A 75 -9.04 1.16 -0.68
N HIS A 76 -9.19 -0.12 -0.34
CA HIS A 76 -8.79 -1.23 -1.18
C HIS A 76 -10.02 -1.74 -1.96
N PRO A 77 -9.95 -1.93 -3.30
CA PRO A 77 -11.14 -2.24 -4.11
C PRO A 77 -11.75 -3.62 -3.85
N ALA A 78 -10.92 -4.64 -3.59
CA ALA A 78 -11.38 -5.99 -3.24
C ALA A 78 -10.36 -6.72 -2.37
N PRO A 79 -10.36 -6.52 -1.04
CA PRO A 79 -9.32 -7.09 -0.16
C PRO A 79 -9.39 -8.62 -0.04
N GLY A 80 -10.50 -9.23 -0.44
CA GLY A 80 -10.71 -10.68 -0.35
C GLY A 80 -10.81 -11.18 1.09
N ASP A 81 -10.62 -12.49 1.26
CA ASP A 81 -10.62 -13.13 2.57
C ASP A 81 -9.23 -13.12 3.21
N PRO A 82 -9.15 -13.15 4.56
CA PRO A 82 -7.87 -13.27 5.25
C PRO A 82 -7.05 -14.49 4.83
N THR A 83 -5.74 -14.33 4.75
CA THR A 83 -4.78 -15.44 4.48
C THR A 83 -3.68 -15.48 5.52
N ASP A 84 -2.89 -16.55 5.54
CA ASP A 84 -1.78 -16.74 6.49
C ASP A 84 -0.79 -15.55 6.51
N TRP A 85 -0.64 -14.86 5.36
CA TRP A 85 0.31 -13.76 5.20
C TRP A 85 -0.34 -12.44 4.77
N GLY A 86 -1.67 -12.38 4.68
CA GLY A 86 -2.38 -11.17 4.21
C GLY A 86 -2.08 -10.83 2.75
N PHE A 87 -1.79 -11.83 1.92
CA PHE A 87 -1.72 -11.66 0.47
C PHE A 87 -2.14 -12.94 -0.24
N VAL A 88 -2.49 -12.78 -1.51
CA VAL A 88 -2.65 -13.89 -2.47
C VAL A 88 -1.64 -13.73 -3.60
N GLN A 89 -1.09 -14.84 -4.09
CA GLN A 89 -0.28 -14.80 -5.30
C GLN A 89 -1.19 -14.75 -6.53
N LYS A 90 -0.88 -13.84 -7.44
CA LYS A 90 -1.63 -13.59 -8.68
C LYS A 90 -0.68 -13.47 -9.85
N ARG A 91 -1.23 -13.56 -11.05
CA ARG A 91 -0.55 -13.22 -12.28
C ARG A 91 -0.68 -11.72 -12.53
N VAL A 92 0.27 -11.13 -13.25
CA VAL A 92 0.23 -9.70 -13.60
C VAL A 92 -1.03 -9.36 -14.42
N GLU A 93 -1.50 -10.28 -15.26
CA GLU A 93 -2.73 -10.10 -16.03
C GLU A 93 -4.00 -9.97 -15.18
N ASP A 94 -4.02 -10.54 -13.97
CA ASP A 94 -5.16 -10.46 -13.05
C ASP A 94 -5.38 -9.02 -12.55
N LEU A 95 -4.40 -8.12 -12.72
CA LEU A 95 -4.56 -6.70 -12.41
C LEU A 95 -5.53 -5.98 -13.36
N ALA A 96 -5.83 -6.58 -14.53
CA ALA A 96 -6.78 -6.03 -15.48
C ALA A 96 -8.20 -5.89 -14.90
N ASP A 97 -8.55 -6.71 -13.90
CA ASP A 97 -9.86 -6.67 -13.23
C ASP A 97 -10.06 -5.38 -12.41
N PHE A 98 -8.99 -4.62 -12.15
CA PHE A 98 -8.99 -3.41 -11.30
C PHE A 98 -8.87 -2.13 -12.12
N GLU A 99 -9.72 -1.97 -13.14
CA GLU A 99 -9.63 -0.87 -14.11
C GLU A 99 -9.62 0.53 -13.48
N ARG A 100 -10.26 0.74 -12.31
CA ARG A 100 -10.36 2.06 -11.65
C ARG A 100 -9.32 2.27 -10.54
N ALA A 101 -8.54 1.26 -10.19
CA ALA A 101 -7.59 1.36 -9.09
C ALA A 101 -6.27 2.06 -9.48
N ILE A 102 -5.62 2.68 -8.51
CA ILE A 102 -4.20 3.03 -8.58
C ILE A 102 -3.40 1.80 -8.13
N VAL A 103 -2.48 1.31 -8.95
CA VAL A 103 -1.62 0.18 -8.59
C VAL A 103 -0.35 0.70 -7.94
N VAL A 104 -0.08 0.28 -6.71
CA VAL A 104 1.12 0.70 -5.97
C VAL A 104 2.00 -0.51 -5.70
N GLN A 105 3.17 -0.54 -6.35
CA GLN A 105 4.19 -1.55 -6.13
C GLN A 105 4.98 -1.23 -4.86
N ILE A 106 4.97 -2.14 -3.88
CA ILE A 106 5.85 -2.03 -2.72
C ILE A 106 7.26 -2.44 -3.12
N GLY A 107 8.14 -1.45 -3.26
CA GLY A 107 9.50 -1.65 -3.75
C GLY A 107 10.44 -2.40 -2.80
N PRO A 108 11.66 -2.71 -3.27
CA PRO A 108 12.12 -2.56 -4.66
C PRO A 108 11.66 -3.71 -5.56
N PHE A 109 11.60 -3.50 -6.87
CA PHE A 109 11.52 -4.56 -7.88
C PHE A 109 12.68 -4.47 -8.90
N ALA A 110 13.52 -5.51 -8.95
CA ALA A 110 14.76 -5.49 -9.72
C ALA A 110 14.56 -5.67 -11.23
N GLU A 111 13.50 -6.37 -11.66
CA GLU A 111 13.26 -6.72 -13.07
C GLU A 111 12.33 -5.72 -13.77
N ARG A 112 12.41 -4.44 -13.39
CA ARG A 112 11.58 -3.36 -13.94
C ARG A 112 11.70 -3.26 -15.46
N ASP A 113 12.92 -3.24 -16.00
CA ASP A 113 13.15 -3.13 -17.44
C ASP A 113 12.52 -4.32 -18.21
N ALA A 114 12.58 -5.52 -17.63
CA ALA A 114 12.02 -6.73 -18.21
C ALA A 114 10.48 -6.76 -18.14
N LEU A 115 9.86 -6.03 -17.21
CA LEU A 115 8.41 -5.85 -17.13
C LEU A 115 7.92 -4.80 -18.11
N GLU A 116 8.59 -3.65 -18.19
CA GLU A 116 8.16 -2.48 -18.97
C GLU A 116 8.13 -2.72 -20.48
N VAL A 117 8.97 -3.63 -20.99
CA VAL A 117 8.96 -4.03 -22.41
C VAL A 117 7.84 -5.01 -22.77
N ARG A 118 7.11 -5.55 -21.79
CA ARG A 118 6.10 -6.58 -22.06
C ARG A 118 4.83 -5.95 -22.64
N PRO A 119 4.29 -6.50 -23.75
CA PRO A 119 3.03 -6.04 -24.30
C PRO A 119 1.92 -6.04 -23.24
N ILE A 120 1.74 -7.13 -22.48
CA ILE A 120 0.68 -7.23 -21.47
C ILE A 120 0.74 -6.08 -20.46
N TRP A 121 1.93 -5.66 -20.02
CA TRP A 121 2.11 -4.55 -19.10
C TRP A 121 1.75 -3.20 -19.76
N GLN A 122 2.24 -2.96 -20.98
CA GLN A 122 1.95 -1.73 -21.73
C GLN A 122 0.47 -1.59 -22.14
N PHE A 123 -0.26 -2.71 -22.24
CA PHE A 123 -1.69 -2.73 -22.52
C PHE A 123 -2.56 -2.54 -21.27
N MET A 124 -2.00 -2.59 -20.06
CA MET A 124 -2.77 -2.45 -18.82
C MET A 124 -3.46 -1.08 -18.70
N PRO A 125 -4.76 -1.04 -18.30
CA PRO A 125 -5.49 0.22 -18.17
C PRO A 125 -4.85 1.21 -17.20
N PHE A 126 -4.33 0.73 -16.06
CA PHE A 126 -3.67 1.58 -15.06
C PHE A 126 -2.30 2.10 -15.53
N ILE A 127 -1.59 1.37 -16.39
CA ILE A 127 -0.32 1.84 -16.98
C ILE A 127 -0.58 2.94 -18.00
N ARG A 128 -1.52 2.71 -18.91
CA ARG A 128 -1.90 3.71 -19.93
C ARG A 128 -2.46 4.98 -19.33
N ALA A 129 -3.18 4.85 -18.22
CA ALA A 129 -3.75 5.97 -17.50
C ALA A 129 -2.74 6.66 -16.55
N GLY A 130 -1.49 6.20 -16.42
CA GLY A 130 -0.53 6.80 -15.50
C GLY A 130 -0.86 6.60 -14.01
N ARG A 131 -1.59 5.53 -13.67
CA ARG A 131 -2.03 5.17 -12.31
C ARG A 131 -1.19 4.03 -11.71
N TYR A 132 0.13 4.10 -11.92
CA TYR A 132 1.09 3.17 -11.35
C TYR A 132 2.23 3.92 -10.68
N ALA A 133 2.54 3.55 -9.43
CA ALA A 133 3.70 4.07 -8.71
C ALA A 133 4.42 2.96 -7.95
N GLU A 134 5.70 3.19 -7.64
CA GLU A 134 6.49 2.33 -6.77
C GLU A 134 6.87 3.09 -5.49
N THR A 135 6.70 2.44 -4.35
CA THR A 135 7.17 2.97 -3.07
C THR A 135 8.68 2.82 -2.93
N ARG A 136 9.30 3.70 -2.14
CA ARG A 136 10.58 3.40 -1.50
C ARG A 136 10.54 2.03 -0.78
N PRO A 137 11.68 1.33 -0.60
CA PRO A 137 11.72 0.03 0.06
C PRO A 137 10.99 0.01 1.39
N ALA A 138 10.01 -0.89 1.53
CA ALA A 138 9.22 -1.02 2.74
C ALA A 138 8.96 -2.50 3.09
N TRP A 139 9.06 -2.80 4.38
CA TRP A 139 8.81 -4.13 4.93
C TRP A 139 7.34 -4.30 5.32
N THR A 140 6.71 -5.37 4.84
CA THR A 140 5.26 -5.61 4.97
C THR A 140 4.90 -6.61 6.08
N PHE A 141 5.88 -7.06 6.88
CA PHE A 141 5.71 -8.05 7.96
C PHE A 141 6.43 -7.61 9.25
N GLY A 142 6.33 -6.32 9.57
CA GLY A 142 7.02 -5.70 10.70
C GLY A 142 6.20 -5.62 11.99
N GLY A 143 6.67 -4.80 12.93
CA GLY A 143 5.92 -4.45 14.12
C GLY A 143 4.95 -3.29 13.89
N VAL A 144 4.23 -2.86 14.93
CA VAL A 144 3.21 -1.80 14.84
C VAL A 144 3.73 -0.50 14.21
N PHE A 145 4.97 -0.10 14.50
CA PHE A 145 5.55 1.12 13.94
C PHE A 145 5.87 1.03 12.44
N SER A 146 5.93 -0.18 11.87
CA SER A 146 6.04 -0.36 10.42
C SER A 146 4.82 0.17 9.68
N LEU A 147 3.65 0.26 10.32
CA LEU A 147 2.46 0.89 9.72
C LEU A 147 2.71 2.35 9.36
N GLY A 148 3.41 3.09 10.23
CA GLY A 148 3.74 4.50 9.97
C GLY A 148 4.72 4.63 8.81
N TYR A 149 5.73 3.75 8.72
CA TYR A 149 6.64 3.73 7.58
C TYR A 149 5.94 3.35 6.26
N LEU A 150 5.00 2.40 6.31
CA LEU A 150 4.20 2.01 5.15
C LEU A 150 3.29 3.15 4.69
N ALA A 151 2.60 3.83 5.62
CA ALA A 151 1.72 4.95 5.29
C ALA A 151 2.47 6.09 4.60
N GLU A 152 3.68 6.42 5.07
CA GLU A 152 4.52 7.43 4.42
C GLU A 152 5.02 6.96 3.06
N ALA A 153 5.45 5.71 2.94
CA ALA A 153 5.93 5.16 1.66
C ALA A 153 4.81 5.09 0.60
N LEU A 154 3.58 4.76 1.02
CA LEU A 154 2.38 4.82 0.18
C LEU A 154 2.06 6.26 -0.22
N ALA A 155 2.06 7.19 0.73
CA ALA A 155 1.81 8.60 0.44
C ALA A 155 2.84 9.15 -0.56
N ASP A 156 4.14 8.93 -0.34
CA ASP A 156 5.20 9.38 -1.23
C ASP A 156 4.98 8.87 -2.67
N ALA A 157 4.60 7.59 -2.83
CA ALA A 157 4.30 7.01 -4.14
C ALA A 157 3.03 7.62 -4.76
N LEU A 158 1.95 7.76 -4.00
CA LEU A 158 0.69 8.31 -4.49
C LEU A 158 0.81 9.78 -4.91
N LEU A 159 1.66 10.56 -4.24
CA LEU A 159 1.95 11.95 -4.58
C LEU A 159 2.70 12.11 -5.92
N THR A 160 3.28 11.03 -6.48
CA THR A 160 3.88 11.07 -7.82
C THR A 160 2.87 10.87 -8.95
N ILE A 161 1.66 10.42 -8.64
CA ILE A 161 0.59 10.23 -9.63
C ILE A 161 0.00 11.60 -9.98
N ASP A 162 -0.13 11.90 -11.26
CA ASP A 162 -0.82 13.12 -11.71
C ASP A 162 -2.29 13.08 -11.25
N PRO A 163 -2.80 14.09 -10.51
CA PRO A 163 -4.21 14.15 -10.16
C PRO A 163 -5.17 14.08 -11.36
N GLU A 164 -4.74 14.47 -12.56
CA GLU A 164 -5.56 14.37 -13.77
C GLU A 164 -5.70 12.93 -14.30
N ALA A 165 -4.78 12.04 -13.93
CA ALA A 165 -4.83 10.61 -14.28
C ALA A 165 -6.02 9.86 -13.65
N VAL A 166 -6.66 10.47 -12.65
CA VAL A 166 -7.69 9.84 -11.82
C VAL A 166 -9.04 10.55 -11.81
N ARG A 167 -9.17 11.69 -12.49
CA ARG A 167 -10.44 12.41 -12.68
C ARG A 167 -11.27 11.73 -13.76
#